data_AF-A0A354HTR4-F1
#
_entry.id   AF-A0A354HTR4-F1
#
_cell.length_a   1.000
_cell.length_b   1.000
_cell.length_c   1.000
_cell.angle_alpha   90.00
_cell.angle_beta   90.00
_cell.angle_gamma   90.00
#
_symmetry.space_group_name_H-M   'P 1'
#
loop_
_entity.id
_entity.type
_entity.pdbx_description
1 polymer ?
#
loop_
_entity_poly.entity_id
_entity_poly.type
_entity_poly.pdbx_seq_one_letter_code
_entity_poly.pdbx_strand_id
1 'polypeptide(L)'
;MKKYVALLLLMVFLVATLSGCGLIKKFIPGDLEDLIPSEDPDGKDPDGKDPDGEDPDGEDPDVEEPTDGDVVVEGNIFYPADWKDILNTFAEFGFSYKEVREDGEESTWSMHYVSEGIEEVDGVDAEVILLTKVEGSTEETRIWFDSDWECLKLEIDGEEAEPWGNPLGMLLMIYVNLVKLTQMTLATDGTIDTSAYKLEETSSESTELGSLDVYSFASLWTTVVNHYGFHQDGDLYFALIRNTIKGANQLLELRITHLNPR
;
A
#
# COMPACT_ATOMS: atom_id res chain seq x y z
N MET A 1 17.86 -10.81 14.83
CA MET A 1 16.58 -10.24 14.36
C MET A 1 16.70 -8.83 13.79
N LYS A 2 17.50 -7.91 14.36
CA LYS A 2 17.70 -6.54 13.83
C LYS A 2 18.36 -6.41 12.42
N LYS A 3 18.86 -7.51 11.83
CA LYS A 3 19.56 -7.49 10.53
C LYS A 3 18.67 -7.89 9.33
N TYR A 4 17.55 -8.56 9.56
CA TYR A 4 16.66 -9.02 8.48
C TYR A 4 15.61 -7.96 8.10
N VAL A 5 15.11 -7.20 9.08
CA VAL A 5 14.19 -6.07 8.85
C VAL A 5 14.90 -4.90 8.15
N ALA A 6 16.17 -4.65 8.51
CA ALA A 6 17.01 -3.70 7.79
C ALA A 6 17.27 -4.13 6.34
N LEU A 7 17.29 -5.44 6.04
CA LEU A 7 17.51 -5.97 4.69
C LEU A 7 16.28 -5.79 3.79
N LEU A 8 15.07 -5.89 4.36
CA LEU A 8 13.81 -5.70 3.66
C LEU A 8 13.56 -4.21 3.36
N LEU A 9 13.86 -3.32 4.33
CA LEU A 9 13.86 -1.87 4.12
C LEU A 9 14.96 -1.40 3.15
N LEU A 10 16.16 -2.02 3.16
CA LEU A 10 17.21 -1.73 2.19
C LEU A 10 16.87 -2.24 0.79
N MET A 11 16.20 -3.38 0.64
CA MET A 11 15.79 -3.89 -0.68
C MET A 11 14.69 -3.04 -1.31
N VAL A 12 13.73 -2.55 -0.51
CA VAL A 12 12.68 -1.63 -1.01
C VAL A 12 13.29 -0.28 -1.42
N PHE A 13 14.33 0.20 -0.74
CA PHE A 13 15.07 1.41 -1.16
C PHE A 13 16.04 1.19 -2.33
N LEU A 14 16.70 0.03 -2.45
CA LEU A 14 17.70 -0.25 -3.49
C LEU A 14 17.09 -0.45 -4.88
N VAL A 15 15.85 -0.93 -4.98
CA VAL A 15 15.17 -1.07 -6.27
C VAL A 15 14.66 0.28 -6.79
N ALA A 16 14.42 1.26 -5.91
CA ALA A 16 13.98 2.59 -6.27
C ALA A 16 15.11 3.56 -6.70
N THR A 17 16.39 3.22 -6.51
CA THR A 17 17.52 4.10 -6.91
C THR A 17 18.39 3.56 -8.05
N LEU A 18 18.05 2.42 -8.66
CA LEU A 18 18.89 1.78 -9.69
C LEU A 18 18.35 1.85 -11.12
N SER A 19 17.36 2.71 -11.38
CA SER A 19 16.96 3.10 -12.74
C SER A 19 17.64 4.41 -13.18
N GLY A 20 18.96 4.51 -12.98
CA GLY A 20 19.76 5.65 -13.45
C GLY A 20 21.27 5.45 -13.30
N CYS A 21 21.94 5.09 -14.41
CA CYS A 21 23.40 5.17 -14.67
C CYS A 21 24.36 4.16 -13.99
N GLY A 22 24.54 3.02 -14.67
CA GLY A 22 25.84 2.39 -15.01
C GLY A 22 26.87 2.11 -13.90
N LEU A 23 26.77 0.97 -13.20
CA LEU A 23 27.88 0.43 -12.38
C LEU A 23 27.82 -1.08 -12.09
N ILE A 24 27.21 -1.89 -12.96
CA ILE A 24 27.20 -3.36 -12.81
C ILE A 24 28.39 -3.95 -13.57
N LYS A 25 29.56 -4.02 -12.94
CA LYS A 25 30.64 -4.91 -13.42
C LYS A 25 31.66 -5.39 -12.39
N LYS A 26 31.46 -5.23 -11.07
CA LYS A 26 32.56 -5.57 -10.13
C LYS A 26 32.23 -6.22 -8.79
N PHE A 27 31.01 -6.68 -8.53
CA PHE A 27 30.74 -7.36 -7.26
C PHE A 27 29.95 -8.66 -7.47
N ILE A 28 30.64 -9.66 -8.03
CA ILE A 28 30.38 -11.07 -7.72
C ILE A 28 31.75 -11.69 -7.41
N PRO A 29 32.00 -11.99 -6.14
CA PRO A 29 32.19 -13.37 -5.70
C PRO A 29 31.29 -13.63 -4.48
N GLY A 30 30.55 -14.74 -4.39
CA GLY A 30 31.02 -16.11 -4.43
C GLY A 30 30.67 -16.72 -3.07
N ASP A 31 29.97 -17.87 -3.10
CA ASP A 31 29.62 -18.78 -2.00
C ASP A 31 28.52 -18.34 -1.01
N LEU A 32 27.32 -18.88 -1.26
CA LEU A 32 26.14 -18.87 -0.39
C LEU A 32 25.80 -20.30 0.07
N GLU A 33 26.80 -21.12 0.38
CA GLU A 33 26.60 -22.54 0.79
C GLU A 33 26.84 -22.82 2.28
N ASP A 34 27.25 -21.85 3.10
CA ASP A 34 27.69 -22.10 4.49
C ASP A 34 26.71 -21.67 5.61
N LEU A 35 25.40 -21.57 5.34
CA LEU A 35 24.43 -21.00 6.30
C LEU A 35 23.35 -21.94 6.84
N ILE A 36 23.51 -23.26 6.72
CA ILE A 36 22.59 -24.22 7.35
C ILE A 36 23.33 -25.04 8.43
N PRO A 37 23.14 -24.74 9.73
CA PRO A 37 23.36 -25.72 10.77
C PRO A 37 22.08 -26.52 11.00
N SER A 38 22.11 -27.79 10.63
CA SER A 38 21.23 -28.84 11.12
C SER A 38 21.55 -29.12 12.60
N GLU A 39 20.53 -29.24 13.46
CA GLU A 39 20.52 -30.19 14.59
C GLU A 39 19.13 -30.24 15.26
N ASP A 40 18.53 -31.43 15.22
CA ASP A 40 17.53 -31.96 16.15
C ASP A 40 18.30 -32.76 17.23
N PRO A 41 17.89 -32.78 18.51
CA PRO A 41 17.27 -34.02 18.99
C PRO A 41 16.21 -33.89 20.11
N ASP A 42 15.13 -34.67 19.98
CA ASP A 42 14.46 -35.54 20.96
C ASP A 42 14.35 -35.14 22.45
N GLY A 43 13.12 -35.10 22.98
CA GLY A 43 12.91 -35.27 24.44
C GLY A 43 11.52 -35.04 25.06
N LYS A 44 10.61 -36.02 24.89
CA LYS A 44 9.61 -36.55 25.87
C LYS A 44 8.58 -35.63 26.58
N ASP A 45 7.31 -35.98 26.36
CA ASP A 45 6.13 -35.83 27.25
C ASP A 45 6.16 -36.88 28.40
N PRO A 46 5.56 -36.66 29.60
CA PRO A 46 4.11 -36.91 29.80
C PRO A 46 3.36 -36.06 30.86
N ASP A 47 2.05 -35.93 30.61
CA ASP A 47 0.88 -35.91 31.53
C ASP A 47 0.63 -34.73 32.50
N GLY A 48 -0.46 -34.00 32.26
CA GLY A 48 -1.06 -33.05 33.21
C GLY A 48 -2.50 -32.64 32.87
N LYS A 49 -3.46 -33.39 33.41
CA LYS A 49 -4.94 -33.24 33.42
C LYS A 49 -5.55 -31.84 33.29
N ASP A 50 -6.62 -31.83 32.50
CA ASP A 50 -7.72 -30.87 32.31
C ASP A 50 -8.36 -30.33 33.62
N PRO A 51 -8.91 -29.09 33.57
CA PRO A 51 -10.34 -28.97 33.89
C PRO A 51 -11.13 -28.05 32.95
N ASP A 52 -12.21 -28.64 32.43
CA ASP A 52 -13.50 -28.07 32.02
C ASP A 52 -13.71 -26.57 32.32
N GLY A 53 -13.64 -25.78 31.25
CA GLY A 53 -14.33 -24.50 31.12
C GLY A 53 -15.01 -24.49 29.76
N GLU A 54 -16.32 -24.69 29.73
CA GLU A 54 -17.15 -24.56 28.52
C GLU A 54 -16.93 -23.17 27.91
N ASP A 55 -16.18 -23.14 26.81
CA ASP A 55 -16.08 -22.02 25.88
C ASP A 55 -17.43 -21.94 25.14
N PRO A 56 -18.11 -20.79 25.06
CA PRO A 56 -19.29 -20.70 24.23
C PRO A 56 -18.82 -20.73 22.78
N ASP A 57 -18.90 -21.92 22.18
CA ASP A 57 -18.90 -22.13 20.73
C ASP A 57 -19.99 -21.23 20.11
N GLY A 58 -19.61 -20.00 19.78
CA GLY A 58 -20.17 -19.31 18.65
C GLY A 58 -19.63 -20.04 17.44
N GLU A 59 -20.43 -20.94 16.86
CA GLU A 59 -20.15 -21.58 15.59
C GLU A 59 -19.63 -20.52 14.62
N ASP A 60 -18.33 -20.54 14.35
CA ASP A 60 -17.73 -19.86 13.21
C ASP A 60 -18.47 -20.47 12.01
N PRO A 61 -19.20 -19.69 11.19
CA PRO A 61 -19.82 -20.25 10.00
C PRO A 61 -18.70 -20.96 9.25
N ASP A 62 -18.91 -22.22 8.84
CA ASP A 62 -17.96 -23.00 8.02
C ASP A 62 -17.59 -22.17 6.77
N VAL A 63 -16.60 -21.30 6.90
CA VAL A 63 -15.94 -20.65 5.78
C VAL A 63 -14.94 -21.69 5.33
N GLU A 64 -15.36 -22.51 4.35
CA GLU A 64 -14.41 -23.40 3.68
C GLU A 64 -13.17 -22.57 3.30
N GLU A 65 -11.98 -23.08 3.63
CA GLU A 65 -10.75 -22.40 3.27
C GLU A 65 -10.75 -22.17 1.76
N PRO A 66 -10.53 -20.93 1.29
CA PRO A 66 -10.54 -20.64 -0.14
C PRO A 66 -9.49 -21.49 -0.86
N THR A 67 -9.87 -22.01 -2.03
CA THR A 67 -9.03 -22.81 -2.91
C THR A 67 -8.46 -21.96 -4.05
N ASP A 68 -7.50 -22.52 -4.78
CA ASP A 68 -6.89 -21.84 -5.93
C ASP A 68 -7.96 -21.46 -6.97
N GLY A 69 -8.02 -20.16 -7.30
CA GLY A 69 -9.00 -19.59 -8.23
C GLY A 69 -10.32 -19.14 -7.61
N ASP A 70 -10.52 -19.31 -6.30
CA ASP A 70 -11.69 -18.74 -5.61
C ASP A 70 -11.56 -17.22 -5.50
N VAL A 71 -12.62 -16.51 -5.90
CA VAL A 71 -12.73 -15.06 -5.71
C VAL A 71 -13.12 -14.80 -4.26
N VAL A 72 -12.23 -14.13 -3.53
CA VAL A 72 -12.35 -13.93 -2.08
C VAL A 72 -12.67 -12.50 -1.67
N VAL A 73 -12.58 -11.55 -2.62
CA VAL A 73 -12.88 -10.13 -2.41
C VAL A 73 -13.96 -9.69 -3.37
N GLU A 74 -14.94 -8.95 -2.87
CA GLU A 74 -15.93 -8.27 -3.70
C GLU A 74 -15.42 -6.86 -4.07
N GLY A 75 -15.41 -6.55 -5.37
CA GLY A 75 -15.05 -5.22 -5.88
C GLY A 75 -14.09 -5.24 -7.07
N ASN A 76 -14.11 -4.17 -7.88
CA ASN A 76 -13.16 -3.97 -8.97
C ASN A 76 -12.04 -3.05 -8.48
N ILE A 77 -10.85 -3.60 -8.29
CA ILE A 77 -9.70 -2.82 -7.86
C ILE A 77 -9.08 -2.15 -9.09
N PHE A 78 -8.93 -0.82 -9.03
CA PHE A 78 -8.23 -0.09 -10.08
C PHE A 78 -6.72 -0.28 -9.96
N TYR A 79 -6.15 -1.01 -10.92
CA TYR A 79 -4.71 -1.22 -11.05
C TYR A 79 -4.14 -0.40 -12.23
N PRO A 80 -3.52 0.76 -11.98
CA PRO A 80 -2.92 1.56 -13.06
C PRO A 80 -1.71 0.84 -13.66
N ALA A 81 -1.58 0.85 -14.99
CA ALA A 81 -0.39 0.34 -15.65
C ALA A 81 0.80 1.27 -15.39
N ASP A 82 0.57 2.58 -15.49
CA ASP A 82 1.52 3.63 -15.13
C ASP A 82 0.85 4.85 -14.46
N TRP A 83 1.64 5.85 -14.09
CA TRP A 83 1.15 7.01 -13.37
C TRP A 83 0.22 7.91 -14.20
N LYS A 84 0.33 7.90 -15.54
CA LYS A 84 -0.55 8.69 -16.41
C LYS A 84 -1.96 8.15 -16.40
N ASP A 85 -2.14 6.84 -16.23
CA ASP A 85 -3.46 6.24 -16.06
C ASP A 85 -4.20 6.85 -14.87
N ILE A 86 -3.50 7.12 -13.77
CA ILE A 86 -4.08 7.76 -12.57
C ILE A 86 -4.58 9.16 -12.93
N LEU A 87 -3.72 9.98 -13.53
CA LEU A 87 -4.05 11.38 -13.85
C LEU A 87 -5.16 11.50 -14.90
N ASN A 88 -5.20 10.59 -15.88
CA ASN A 88 -6.24 10.55 -16.90
C ASN A 88 -7.57 10.01 -16.35
N THR A 89 -7.53 9.22 -15.28
CA THR A 89 -8.73 8.59 -14.70
C THR A 89 -9.37 9.49 -13.66
N PHE A 90 -8.61 10.10 -12.76
CA PHE A 90 -9.15 10.76 -11.57
C PHE A 90 -9.07 12.29 -11.63
N ALA A 91 -10.20 12.93 -11.32
CA ALA A 91 -10.33 14.37 -11.11
C ALA A 91 -9.79 14.76 -9.73
N GLU A 92 -9.96 13.91 -8.72
CA GLU A 92 -9.35 14.07 -7.40
C GLU A 92 -8.98 12.71 -6.84
N PHE A 93 -7.86 12.66 -6.12
CA PHE A 93 -7.59 11.52 -5.27
C PHE A 93 -6.71 11.87 -4.07
N GLY A 94 -6.91 11.15 -2.97
CA GLY A 94 -6.17 11.38 -1.72
C GLY A 94 -5.60 10.11 -1.15
N PHE A 95 -4.43 10.22 -0.52
CA PHE A 95 -3.99 9.18 0.40
C PHE A 95 -3.58 9.73 1.76
N SER A 96 -3.75 8.88 2.77
CA SER A 96 -3.22 9.07 4.12
C SER A 96 -2.32 7.89 4.46
N TYR A 97 -1.14 8.21 4.97
CA TYR A 97 -0.17 7.26 5.46
C TYR A 97 -0.11 7.32 6.97
N LYS A 98 -0.16 6.15 7.63
CA LYS A 98 0.10 6.01 9.06
C LYS A 98 1.11 4.90 9.30
N GLU A 99 2.15 5.21 10.08
CA GLU A 99 3.08 4.22 10.64
C GLU A 99 2.92 4.21 12.17
N VAL A 100 2.80 3.02 12.76
CA VAL A 100 2.98 2.81 14.20
C VAL A 100 4.15 1.86 14.38
N ARG A 101 5.15 2.28 15.16
CA ARG A 101 6.36 1.49 15.45
C ARG A 101 6.17 0.62 16.69
N GLU A 102 7.09 -0.33 16.90
CA GLU A 102 7.04 -1.24 18.06
C GLU A 102 7.05 -0.52 19.42
N ASP A 103 7.70 0.63 19.51
CA ASP A 103 7.75 1.45 20.72
C ASP A 103 6.51 2.35 20.91
N GLY A 104 5.56 2.27 19.98
CA GLY A 104 4.34 3.08 19.97
C GLY A 104 4.52 4.48 19.37
N GLU A 105 5.69 4.83 18.83
CA GLU A 105 5.84 6.06 18.06
C GLU A 105 4.94 6.01 16.82
N GLU A 106 4.12 7.04 16.64
CA GLU A 106 3.24 7.20 15.49
C GLU A 106 3.76 8.30 14.57
N SER A 107 3.73 8.03 13.26
CA SER A 107 3.91 9.04 12.21
C SER A 107 2.71 9.01 11.29
N THR A 108 2.21 10.19 10.91
CA THR A 108 1.08 10.33 9.99
C THR A 108 1.32 11.50 9.07
N TRP A 109 1.03 11.30 7.80
CA TRP A 109 1.03 12.35 6.80
C TRP A 109 0.08 12.00 5.66
N SER A 110 -0.34 12.99 4.90
CA SER A 110 -1.28 12.80 3.79
C SER A 110 -0.92 13.66 2.60
N MET A 111 -1.35 13.22 1.41
CA MET A 111 -1.38 14.05 0.22
C MET A 111 -2.75 13.93 -0.45
N HIS A 112 -3.26 15.06 -0.91
CA HIS A 112 -4.50 15.15 -1.65
C HIS A 112 -4.28 15.89 -2.96
N TYR A 113 -4.76 15.32 -4.05
CA TYR A 113 -4.70 15.83 -5.40
C TYR A 113 -6.10 16.24 -5.86
N VAL A 114 -6.21 17.41 -6.49
CA VAL A 114 -7.43 17.91 -7.15
C VAL A 114 -7.07 18.54 -8.49
N SER A 115 -7.80 18.15 -9.52
CA SER A 115 -7.89 18.84 -10.82
C SER A 115 -8.72 20.11 -10.67
N GLU A 116 -8.11 21.26 -10.92
CA GLU A 116 -8.79 22.57 -10.90
C GLU A 116 -9.28 23.00 -12.29
N GLY A 117 -9.01 22.19 -13.33
CA GLY A 117 -9.42 22.43 -14.71
C GLY A 117 -8.29 22.95 -15.59
N ILE A 118 -8.64 23.69 -16.65
CA ILE A 118 -7.70 24.18 -17.67
C ILE A 118 -7.47 25.69 -17.54
N GLU A 119 -6.21 26.11 -17.55
CA GLU A 119 -5.78 27.51 -17.63
C GLU A 119 -4.77 27.72 -18.77
N GLU A 120 -4.72 28.93 -19.35
CA GLU A 120 -3.73 29.28 -20.39
C GLU A 120 -2.43 29.79 -19.73
N VAL A 121 -1.30 29.16 -20.04
CA VAL A 121 0.05 29.59 -19.64
C VAL A 121 0.87 29.83 -20.90
N ASP A 122 1.26 31.09 -21.16
CA ASP A 122 2.05 31.49 -22.33
C ASP A 122 1.50 31.00 -23.68
N GLY A 123 0.17 30.95 -23.81
CA GLY A 123 -0.52 30.48 -25.02
C GLY A 123 -0.64 28.96 -25.15
N VAL A 124 -0.35 28.21 -24.08
CA VAL A 124 -0.54 26.76 -23.99
C VAL A 124 -1.64 26.47 -22.97
N ASP A 125 -2.65 25.68 -23.36
CA ASP A 125 -3.65 25.17 -22.43
C ASP A 125 -2.99 24.17 -21.47
N ALA A 126 -3.15 24.40 -20.18
CA ALA A 126 -2.53 23.63 -19.13
C ALA A 126 -3.57 23.12 -18.12
N GLU A 127 -3.50 21.83 -17.82
CA GLU A 127 -4.23 21.22 -16.71
C GLU A 127 -3.63 21.69 -15.38
N VAL A 128 -4.46 22.29 -14.55
CA VAL A 128 -4.09 22.80 -13.24
C VAL A 128 -4.41 21.77 -12.17
N ILE A 129 -3.40 21.45 -11.38
CA ILE A 129 -3.48 20.50 -10.28
C ILE A 129 -3.12 21.21 -8.99
N LEU A 130 -3.99 21.09 -7.98
CA LEU A 130 -3.68 21.43 -6.60
C LEU A 130 -3.31 20.15 -5.85
N LEU A 131 -2.11 20.14 -5.28
CA LEU A 131 -1.66 19.14 -4.33
C LEU A 131 -1.58 19.74 -2.92
N THR A 132 -2.28 19.16 -1.96
CA THR A 132 -2.16 19.51 -0.55
C THR A 132 -1.43 18.41 0.20
N LYS A 133 -0.27 18.72 0.78
CA LYS A 133 0.46 17.82 1.69
C LYS A 133 0.21 18.25 3.13
N VAL A 134 -0.02 17.29 4.02
CA VAL A 134 -0.10 17.52 5.47
C VAL A 134 0.88 16.61 6.20
N GLU A 135 1.86 17.19 6.87
CA GLU A 135 2.86 16.50 7.70
C GLU A 135 3.32 17.44 8.82
N GLY A 136 2.56 17.50 9.92
CA GLY A 136 2.76 18.48 11.00
C GLY A 136 2.39 19.93 10.63
N SER A 137 2.50 20.30 9.35
CA SER A 137 1.98 21.52 8.73
C SER A 137 1.35 21.19 7.38
N THR A 138 0.59 22.14 6.84
CA THR A 138 0.02 22.07 5.49
C THR A 138 0.92 22.81 4.51
N GLU A 139 1.18 22.20 3.37
CA GLU A 139 1.87 22.78 2.21
C GLU A 139 0.96 22.58 0.99
N GLU A 140 0.74 23.65 0.21
CA GLU A 140 -0.06 23.63 -1.00
C GLU A 140 0.83 23.83 -2.22
N THR A 141 0.81 22.90 -3.16
CA THR A 141 1.52 23.01 -4.43
C THR A 141 0.51 23.07 -5.56
N ARG A 142 0.53 24.16 -6.34
CA ARG A 142 -0.24 24.24 -7.60
C ARG A 142 0.68 24.01 -8.78
N ILE A 143 0.26 23.16 -9.72
CA ILE A 143 1.09 22.69 -10.83
C ILE A 143 0.30 22.80 -12.12
N TRP A 144 0.91 23.37 -13.17
CA TRP A 144 0.32 23.47 -14.50
C TRP A 144 1.04 22.51 -15.43
N PHE A 145 0.31 21.58 -16.02
CA PHE A 145 0.83 20.59 -16.95
C PHE A 145 0.26 20.78 -18.35
N ASP A 146 1.09 20.68 -19.38
CA ASP A 146 0.59 20.60 -20.74
C ASP A 146 -0.05 19.23 -21.04
N SER A 147 -0.52 19.05 -22.28
CA SER A 147 -1.15 17.80 -22.73
C SER A 147 -0.22 16.57 -22.72
N ASP A 148 1.09 16.78 -22.68
CA ASP A 148 2.08 15.71 -22.60
C ASP A 148 2.47 15.35 -21.15
N TRP A 149 1.87 16.06 -20.18
CA TRP A 149 2.19 16.03 -18.75
C TRP A 149 3.57 16.59 -18.41
N GLU A 150 4.06 17.56 -19.20
CA GLU A 150 5.25 18.35 -18.86
C GLU A 150 4.86 19.56 -17.99
N CYS A 151 5.63 19.79 -16.92
CA CYS A 151 5.34 20.86 -15.95
C CYS A 151 5.74 22.22 -16.54
N LEU A 152 4.75 23.07 -16.82
CA LEU A 152 4.94 24.43 -17.34
C LEU A 152 5.20 25.44 -16.23
N LYS A 153 4.50 25.30 -15.09
CA LYS A 153 4.56 26.22 -13.96
C LYS A 153 4.34 25.48 -12.64
N LEU A 154 4.98 25.96 -11.58
CA LEU A 154 4.84 25.45 -10.22
C LEU A 154 4.70 26.62 -9.24
N GLU A 155 3.76 26.52 -8.30
CA GLU A 155 3.65 27.40 -7.15
C GLU A 155 3.63 26.56 -5.86
N ILE A 156 4.35 27.00 -4.83
CA ILE A 156 4.31 26.42 -3.48
C ILE A 156 3.86 27.52 -2.52
N ASP A 157 2.77 27.27 -1.79
CA ASP A 157 2.12 28.21 -0.88
C ASP A 157 1.84 29.58 -1.54
N GLY A 158 1.55 29.57 -2.84
CA GLY A 158 1.26 30.75 -3.66
C GLY A 158 2.48 31.52 -4.18
N GLU A 159 3.69 31.04 -3.92
CA GLU A 159 4.93 31.59 -4.47
C GLU A 159 5.45 30.74 -5.63
N GLU A 160 5.86 31.38 -6.73
CA GLU A 160 6.43 30.69 -7.89
C GLU A 160 7.71 29.94 -7.49
N ALA A 161 7.80 28.68 -7.90
CA ALA A 161 8.89 27.78 -7.55
C ALA A 161 9.45 27.10 -8.80
N GLU A 162 10.66 26.57 -8.69
CA GLU A 162 11.28 25.79 -9.76
C GLU A 162 10.49 24.48 -9.98
N PRO A 163 10.17 24.10 -11.24
CA PRO A 163 9.45 22.86 -11.53
C PRO A 163 10.13 21.58 -11.00
N TRP A 164 11.45 21.65 -10.75
CA TRP A 164 12.21 20.56 -10.18
C TRP A 164 11.89 20.40 -8.70
N GLY A 165 11.32 19.25 -8.34
CA GLY A 165 10.89 18.97 -6.96
C GLY A 165 9.37 18.91 -6.79
N ASN A 166 8.59 18.85 -7.87
CA ASN A 166 7.15 18.69 -7.76
C ASN A 166 6.81 17.41 -6.92
N PRO A 167 5.92 17.54 -5.92
CA PRO A 167 5.53 16.42 -5.06
C PRO A 167 4.54 15.44 -5.69
N LEU A 168 3.93 15.79 -6.84
CA LEU A 168 2.97 14.92 -7.55
C LEU A 168 3.62 13.61 -8.00
N GLY A 169 4.87 13.65 -8.48
CA GLY A 169 5.59 12.43 -8.85
C GLY A 169 5.74 11.45 -7.68
N MET A 170 5.96 11.97 -6.46
CA MET A 170 6.02 11.14 -5.25
C MET A 170 4.66 10.51 -4.92
N LEU A 171 3.59 11.31 -4.94
CA LEU A 171 2.21 10.83 -4.74
C LEU A 171 1.88 9.67 -5.70
N LEU A 172 2.16 9.87 -7.00
CA LEU A 172 1.84 8.88 -8.03
C LEU A 172 2.65 7.60 -7.87
N MET A 173 3.95 7.70 -7.55
CA MET A 173 4.78 6.52 -7.29
C MET A 173 4.31 5.74 -6.06
N ILE A 174 3.90 6.43 -4.99
CA ILE A 174 3.37 5.78 -3.78
C ILE A 174 2.11 4.99 -4.12
N TYR A 175 1.16 5.60 -4.83
CA TYR A 175 -0.07 4.95 -5.25
C TYR A 175 0.24 3.70 -6.09
N VAL A 176 1.02 3.85 -7.17
CA VAL A 176 1.34 2.75 -8.08
C VAL A 176 2.03 1.62 -7.34
N ASN A 177 3.02 1.91 -6.50
CA ASN A 177 3.78 0.88 -5.81
C ASN A 177 2.94 0.13 -4.79
N LEU A 178 2.13 0.83 -3.98
CA LEU A 178 1.35 0.17 -2.94
C LEU A 178 0.19 -0.64 -3.51
N VAL A 179 -0.50 -0.10 -4.52
CA VAL A 179 -1.54 -0.84 -5.24
C VAL A 179 -0.92 -2.05 -5.97
N LYS A 180 0.24 -1.92 -6.63
CA LYS A 180 0.89 -3.07 -7.28
C LYS A 180 1.39 -4.12 -6.28
N LEU A 181 1.80 -3.73 -5.07
CA LEU A 181 2.19 -4.69 -4.04
C LEU A 181 1.01 -5.58 -3.62
N THR A 182 -0.23 -5.07 -3.67
CA THR A 182 -1.41 -5.89 -3.36
C THR A 182 -1.60 -7.02 -4.36
N GLN A 183 -1.13 -6.85 -5.61
CA GLN A 183 -1.16 -7.90 -6.65
C GLN A 183 -0.27 -9.10 -6.33
N MET A 184 0.65 -8.97 -5.37
CA MET A 184 1.40 -10.12 -4.85
C MET A 184 0.55 -11.04 -3.98
N THR A 185 -0.58 -10.55 -3.46
CA THR A 185 -1.51 -11.31 -2.61
C THR A 185 -2.80 -11.61 -3.35
N LEU A 186 -3.41 -10.59 -3.96
CA LEU A 186 -4.73 -10.62 -4.57
C LEU A 186 -4.62 -10.22 -6.04
N ALA A 187 -4.99 -11.13 -6.94
CA ALA A 187 -5.05 -10.86 -8.36
C ALA A 187 -6.14 -9.83 -8.70
N THR A 188 -6.12 -9.36 -9.94
CA THR A 188 -7.06 -8.34 -10.43
C THR A 188 -8.52 -8.76 -10.41
N ASP A 189 -8.77 -10.07 -10.46
CA ASP A 189 -10.12 -10.67 -10.43
C ASP A 189 -10.58 -11.03 -9.01
N GLY A 190 -9.81 -10.65 -7.98
CA GLY A 190 -10.13 -10.94 -6.59
C GLY A 190 -9.75 -12.34 -6.12
N THR A 191 -9.00 -13.10 -6.92
CA THR A 191 -8.43 -14.40 -6.52
C THR A 191 -7.13 -14.24 -5.74
N ILE A 192 -6.79 -15.21 -4.89
CA ILE A 192 -5.54 -15.21 -4.11
C ILE A 192 -4.63 -16.38 -4.47
N ASP A 193 -3.33 -16.18 -4.32
CA ASP A 193 -2.36 -17.28 -4.36
C ASP A 193 -2.40 -18.07 -3.04
N THR A 194 -3.23 -19.10 -3.00
CA THR A 194 -3.41 -19.97 -1.82
C THR A 194 -2.16 -20.79 -1.47
N SER A 195 -1.14 -20.82 -2.33
CA SER A 195 0.15 -21.44 -2.02
C SER A 195 1.06 -20.54 -1.17
N ALA A 196 0.77 -19.24 -1.13
CA ALA A 196 1.57 -18.24 -0.42
C ALA A 196 0.81 -17.46 0.65
N TYR A 197 -0.53 -17.38 0.53
CA TYR A 197 -1.39 -16.62 1.42
C TYR A 197 -2.65 -17.39 1.80
N LYS A 198 -3.24 -17.01 2.92
CA LYS A 198 -4.54 -17.51 3.39
C LYS A 198 -5.39 -16.33 3.86
N LEU A 199 -6.69 -16.35 3.54
CA LEU A 199 -7.67 -15.46 4.17
C LEU A 199 -7.87 -15.89 5.63
N GLU A 200 -7.58 -15.01 6.57
CA GLU A 200 -7.69 -15.27 8.01
C GLU A 200 -8.95 -14.65 8.61
N GLU A 201 -9.35 -13.48 8.12
CA GLU A 201 -10.45 -12.72 8.71
C GLU A 201 -11.13 -11.87 7.65
N THR A 202 -12.45 -11.78 7.74
CA THR A 202 -13.26 -10.74 7.11
C THR A 202 -13.92 -9.94 8.21
N SER A 203 -13.69 -8.63 8.20
CA SER A 203 -14.25 -7.69 9.16
C SER A 203 -14.92 -6.53 8.44
N SER A 204 -15.58 -5.64 9.17
CA SER A 204 -16.13 -4.41 8.61
C SER A 204 -15.68 -3.22 9.47
N GLU A 205 -15.15 -2.18 8.83
CA GLU A 205 -14.67 -0.96 9.46
C GLU A 205 -15.58 0.22 9.08
N SER A 206 -15.95 1.05 10.05
CA SER A 206 -16.62 2.31 9.75
C SER A 206 -15.60 3.32 9.24
N THR A 207 -15.91 3.93 8.10
CA THR A 207 -15.13 4.98 7.47
C THR A 207 -15.97 6.24 7.33
N GLU A 208 -15.30 7.34 6.99
CA GLU A 208 -15.92 8.61 6.62
C GLU A 208 -16.91 8.52 5.45
N LEU A 209 -16.78 7.49 4.61
CA LEU A 209 -17.64 7.24 3.44
C LEU A 209 -18.72 6.17 3.69
N GLY A 210 -18.67 5.44 4.82
CA GLY A 210 -19.66 4.41 5.11
C GLY A 210 -19.10 3.24 5.91
N SER A 211 -19.50 2.02 5.53
CA SER A 211 -18.93 0.78 6.04
C SER A 211 -18.04 0.18 4.96
N LEU A 212 -16.88 -0.30 5.35
CA LEU A 212 -15.90 -0.92 4.47
C LEU A 212 -15.66 -2.34 4.93
N ASP A 213 -15.87 -3.30 4.05
CA ASP A 213 -15.46 -4.67 4.32
C ASP A 213 -13.95 -4.79 4.13
N VAL A 214 -13.28 -5.41 5.11
CA VAL A 214 -11.83 -5.54 5.20
C VAL A 214 -11.46 -7.01 5.26
N TYR A 215 -10.60 -7.40 4.35
CA TYR A 215 -10.13 -8.77 4.14
C TYR A 215 -8.67 -8.88 4.56
N SER A 216 -8.40 -9.77 5.51
CA SER A 216 -7.09 -9.98 6.12
C SER A 216 -6.43 -11.24 5.59
N PHE A 217 -5.30 -11.09 4.89
CA PHE A 217 -4.54 -12.18 4.30
C PHE A 217 -3.21 -12.36 5.00
N ALA A 218 -3.00 -13.51 5.62
CA ALA A 218 -1.71 -13.86 6.21
C ALA A 218 -0.80 -14.55 5.19
N SER A 219 0.47 -14.17 5.21
CA SER A 219 1.51 -14.93 4.53
C SER A 219 1.72 -16.29 5.20
N LEU A 220 1.85 -17.35 4.40
CA LEU A 220 2.24 -18.68 4.88
C LEU A 220 3.75 -18.80 5.16
N TRP A 221 4.53 -17.83 4.66
CA TRP A 221 6.00 -17.86 4.70
C TRP A 221 6.60 -16.83 5.67
N THR A 222 5.82 -15.84 6.09
CA THR A 222 6.27 -14.72 6.93
C THR A 222 5.22 -14.40 7.98
N THR A 223 5.57 -13.51 8.92
CA THR A 223 4.61 -13.00 9.91
C THR A 223 3.79 -11.81 9.38
N VAL A 224 3.94 -11.44 8.10
CA VAL A 224 3.21 -10.32 7.50
C VAL A 224 1.74 -10.69 7.28
N VAL A 225 0.86 -9.76 7.64
CA VAL A 225 -0.57 -9.81 7.32
C VAL A 225 -0.93 -8.56 6.54
N ASN A 226 -1.50 -8.75 5.36
CA ASN A 226 -2.02 -7.70 4.51
C ASN A 226 -3.52 -7.58 4.71
N HIS A 227 -4.03 -6.37 4.88
CA HIS A 227 -5.44 -6.10 4.97
C HIS A 227 -5.84 -5.21 3.81
N TYR A 228 -6.91 -5.60 3.14
CA TYR A 228 -7.45 -4.86 2.00
C TYR A 228 -8.91 -4.56 2.24
N GLY A 229 -9.33 -3.32 2.03
CA GLY A 229 -10.75 -2.98 1.96
C GLY A 229 -11.02 -2.19 0.71
N PHE A 230 -12.04 -2.57 -0.05
CA PHE A 230 -12.41 -1.88 -1.28
C PHE A 230 -13.90 -1.56 -1.24
N HIS A 231 -14.22 -0.32 -1.60
CA HIS A 231 -15.59 0.12 -1.72
C HIS A 231 -15.74 1.02 -2.92
N GLN A 232 -16.80 0.80 -3.71
CA GLN A 232 -17.19 1.68 -4.79
C GLN A 232 -18.66 2.06 -4.60
N ASP A 233 -18.93 3.36 -4.51
CA ASP A 233 -20.29 3.92 -4.53
C ASP A 233 -20.40 4.96 -5.65
N GLY A 234 -20.98 4.52 -6.78
CA GLY A 234 -21.03 5.31 -8.00
C GLY A 234 -19.63 5.65 -8.51
N ASP A 235 -19.32 6.95 -8.48
CA ASP A 235 -18.05 7.53 -8.92
C ASP A 235 -17.00 7.54 -7.78
N LEU A 236 -17.39 7.31 -6.53
CA LEU A 236 -16.45 7.31 -5.40
C LEU A 236 -15.84 5.93 -5.21
N TYR A 237 -14.50 5.87 -5.23
CA TYR A 237 -13.76 4.68 -4.84
C TYR A 237 -13.02 4.94 -3.53
N PHE A 238 -13.05 3.95 -2.64
CA PHE A 238 -12.28 3.93 -1.42
C PHE A 238 -11.46 2.64 -1.38
N ALA A 239 -10.19 2.76 -1.01
CA ALA A 239 -9.32 1.62 -0.85
C ALA A 239 -8.47 1.75 0.42
N LEU A 240 -8.43 0.68 1.21
CA LEU A 240 -7.55 0.51 2.35
C LEU A 240 -6.50 -0.53 1.99
N ILE A 241 -5.23 -0.20 2.19
CA ILE A 241 -4.10 -1.11 2.09
C ILE A 241 -3.31 -1.00 3.39
N ARG A 242 -3.37 -2.05 4.21
CA ARG A 242 -2.73 -2.07 5.52
C ARG A 242 -1.81 -3.28 5.64
N ASN A 243 -0.61 -3.07 6.14
CA ASN A 243 0.36 -4.12 6.43
C ASN A 243 0.60 -4.15 7.94
N THR A 244 0.59 -5.34 8.52
CA THR A 244 0.85 -5.58 9.94
C THR A 244 1.76 -6.81 10.11
N ILE A 245 2.29 -6.98 11.31
CA ILE A 245 3.09 -8.15 11.68
C ILE A 245 2.36 -8.91 12.79
N LYS A 246 2.12 -10.22 12.62
CA LYS A 246 1.49 -11.09 13.62
C LYS A 246 2.21 -10.95 14.98
N GLY A 247 1.45 -10.59 16.01
CA GLY A 247 1.94 -10.45 17.38
C GLY A 247 2.75 -9.18 17.67
N ALA A 248 2.82 -8.23 16.74
CA ALA A 248 3.49 -6.95 16.93
C ALA A 248 2.50 -5.78 16.84
N ASN A 249 2.84 -4.67 17.49
CA ASN A 249 2.10 -3.40 17.37
C ASN A 249 2.51 -2.61 16.12
N GLN A 250 3.35 -3.18 15.24
CA GLN A 250 3.78 -2.50 14.03
C GLN A 250 2.66 -2.47 12.99
N LEU A 251 2.37 -1.26 12.51
CA LEU A 251 1.31 -0.99 11.55
C LEU A 251 1.84 -0.06 10.46
N LEU A 252 1.56 -0.40 9.22
CA LEU A 252 1.71 0.46 8.06
C LEU A 252 0.38 0.55 7.34
N GLU A 253 -0.30 1.68 7.39
CA GLU A 253 -1.57 1.89 6.73
C GLU A 253 -1.42 2.93 5.62
N LEU A 254 -1.84 2.57 4.41
CA LEU A 254 -2.21 3.52 3.38
C LEU A 254 -3.71 3.45 3.17
N ARG A 255 -4.36 4.61 3.27
CA ARG A 255 -5.77 4.78 2.99
C ARG A 255 -5.92 5.70 1.79
N ILE A 256 -6.61 5.23 0.75
CA ILE A 256 -7.03 6.06 -0.38
C ILE A 256 -8.42 6.58 -0.05
N THR A 257 -8.52 7.89 0.22
CA THR A 257 -9.69 8.51 0.86
C THR A 257 -10.65 9.16 -0.12
N HIS A 258 -10.16 9.52 -1.30
CA HIS A 258 -10.91 10.18 -2.36
C HIS A 258 -10.42 9.56 -3.67
N LEU A 259 -11.31 9.09 -4.52
CA LEU A 259 -11.02 8.68 -5.91
C LEU A 259 -12.28 9.02 -6.68
N ASN A 260 -12.24 10.13 -7.40
CA ASN A 260 -13.36 10.63 -8.16
C ASN A 260 -12.94 10.68 -9.64
N PRO A 261 -13.59 9.95 -10.55
CA PRO A 261 -13.26 9.92 -11.97
C PRO A 261 -13.50 11.28 -12.66
N ARG A 262 -12.75 11.53 -13.75
CA ARG A 262 -12.92 12.68 -14.66
C ARG A 262 -14.09 12.49 -15.62
#